data_AF-A0A973HWK4-F1
#
_entry.id   AF-A0A973HWK4-F1
#
_cell.length_a   1.000
_cell.length_b   1.000
_cell.length_c   1.000
_cell.angle_alpha   90.00
_cell.angle_beta   90.00
_cell.angle_gamma   90.00
#
_symmetry.space_group_name_H-M   'P 1'
#
loop_
_entity.id
_entity.type
_entity.pdbx_description
1 polymer ?
#
loop_
_entity_poly.entity_id
_entity_poly.type
_entity_poly.pdbx_seq_one_letter_code
_entity_poly.pdbx_strand_id
1 'polypeptide(L)'
;VVTGAPLDSTYAAVGGNALVAIFGDQDCDQDGQLDACSIAEGSASDCDLDGVLDSCAIATGINDDCDGDGIPDSCSTLEGLVADCDADGIPDVCSVPAGQVSDCDEDGVPDVCQSDCNQNQIPDSCEILQGLASDCDEDGIIDECALADGTVSDCDADGEIDACDEDCDGNGISDVCDFIQGNATDCNFNHIPDVCDLEVPGQDTNENGQLDSCEPQFIRGDADGAQGVRLADAILLIGRVFGQNSIPGCLEAADANADGLLDISDGISLLFYLYANGEPPPPPFPECGIIPIDALFPCEEHPTCP
;
A
#
# COMPACT_ATOMS: atom_id res chain seq x y z
N VAL A 1 50.47 27.77 41.96
CA VAL A 1 51.48 26.69 41.93
C VAL A 1 52.38 26.82 43.15
N VAL A 2 52.09 26.07 44.22
CA VAL A 2 53.05 25.86 45.30
C VAL A 2 53.93 24.70 44.82
N THR A 3 55.17 25.00 44.43
CA THR A 3 56.10 23.98 43.95
C THR A 3 56.63 23.18 45.15
N GLY A 4 56.36 21.87 45.18
CA GLY A 4 57.05 20.93 46.08
C GLY A 4 56.29 20.42 47.32
N ALA A 5 54.96 20.48 47.36
CA ALA A 5 54.19 19.70 48.34
C ALA A 5 53.80 18.34 47.71
N PRO A 6 53.94 17.21 48.42
CA PRO A 6 53.33 15.96 47.99
C PRO A 6 51.81 16.17 47.95
N LEU A 7 51.19 15.82 46.83
CA LEU A 7 49.76 15.91 46.56
C LEU A 7 48.97 14.84 47.34
N ASP A 8 49.30 14.65 48.61
CA ASP A 8 48.41 14.01 49.58
C ASP A 8 47.84 15.14 50.44
N SER A 9 46.55 15.04 50.76
CA SER A 9 45.75 15.89 51.65
C SER A 9 46.55 16.47 52.83
N THR A 10 47.25 17.58 52.60
CA THR A 10 48.09 18.22 53.61
C THR A 10 47.62 19.64 53.86
N TYR A 11 47.45 19.93 55.16
CA TYR A 11 47.17 21.28 55.63
C TYR A 11 48.43 22.14 55.44
N ALA A 12 48.37 23.15 54.58
CA ALA A 12 49.43 24.13 54.46
C ALA A 12 49.16 25.29 55.43
N ALA A 13 50.11 25.55 56.35
CA ALA A 13 50.02 26.71 57.24
C ALA A 13 50.33 27.98 56.45
N VAL A 14 49.28 28.73 56.07
CA VAL A 14 49.42 30.07 55.52
C VAL A 14 49.37 31.01 56.73
N GLY A 15 50.53 31.54 57.12
CA GLY A 15 50.76 32.20 58.42
C GLY A 15 49.58 32.98 59.02
N GLY A 16 49.39 32.79 60.34
CA GLY A 16 48.33 33.44 61.13
C GLY A 16 47.15 32.50 61.43
N ASN A 17 47.39 31.40 62.16
CA ASN A 17 46.37 30.46 62.67
C ASN A 17 45.33 29.91 61.65
N ALA A 18 45.48 30.21 60.37
CA ALA A 18 44.67 29.69 59.29
C ALA A 18 45.36 28.45 58.72
N LEU A 19 44.67 27.31 58.85
CA LEU A 19 45.03 26.08 58.15
C LEU A 19 44.25 26.09 56.82
N VAL A 20 44.95 26.08 55.70
CA VAL A 20 44.32 25.83 54.40
C VAL A 20 44.35 24.33 54.18
N ALA A 21 43.20 23.68 54.21
CA ALA A 21 43.04 22.34 53.69
C ALA A 21 43.01 22.44 52.17
N ILE A 22 44.07 21.96 51.52
CA ILE A 22 44.01 21.64 50.09
C ILE A 22 43.56 20.18 50.08
N PHE A 23 42.31 19.93 49.68
CA PHE A 23 41.92 18.57 49.36
C PHE A 23 42.82 18.14 48.22
N GLY A 24 43.67 17.15 48.49
CA GLY A 24 44.52 16.57 47.46
C GLY A 24 43.64 15.98 46.37
N ASP A 25 44.16 16.05 45.15
CA ASP A 25 43.68 15.28 44.01
C ASP A 25 43.44 13.83 44.46
N GLN A 26 42.31 13.22 44.08
CA GLN A 26 42.01 11.85 44.47
C GLN A 26 42.74 10.87 43.55
N ASP A 27 42.85 9.61 43.98
CA ASP A 27 43.27 8.46 43.18
C ASP A 27 42.13 7.46 43.36
N CYS A 28 41.07 7.70 42.59
CA CYS A 28 39.79 7.05 42.83
C CYS A 28 39.79 5.58 42.34
N ASP A 29 40.58 5.28 41.30
CA ASP A 29 40.74 3.94 40.73
C ASP A 29 41.88 3.12 41.38
N GLN A 30 42.65 3.74 42.28
CA GLN A 30 43.72 3.14 43.07
C GLN A 30 44.85 2.55 42.21
N ASP A 31 45.13 3.16 41.06
CA ASP A 31 46.21 2.74 40.15
C ASP A 31 47.59 3.30 40.58
N GLY A 32 47.62 4.23 41.54
CA GLY A 32 48.81 4.89 42.06
C GLY A 32 49.22 6.18 41.34
N GLN A 33 48.43 6.63 40.37
CA GLN A 33 48.46 7.96 39.77
C GLN A 33 47.27 8.78 40.29
N LEU A 34 47.43 10.10 40.35
CA LEU A 34 46.34 10.98 40.79
C LEU A 34 45.42 11.29 39.60
N ASP A 35 44.13 11.44 39.85
CA ASP A 35 43.08 11.62 38.84
C ASP A 35 43.40 12.79 37.89
N ALA A 36 43.80 13.97 38.42
CA ALA A 36 44.15 15.10 37.56
C ALA A 36 45.45 14.88 36.75
N CYS A 37 46.36 14.01 37.19
CA CYS A 37 47.49 13.58 36.37
C CYS A 37 47.01 12.69 35.21
N SER A 38 46.11 11.73 35.51
CA SER A 38 45.54 10.83 34.51
C SER A 38 44.77 11.58 33.42
N ILE A 39 43.99 12.60 33.79
CA ILE A 39 43.28 13.48 32.85
C ILE A 39 44.27 14.32 32.04
N ALA A 40 45.26 14.96 32.69
CA ALA A 40 46.23 15.82 32.01
C ALA A 40 47.15 15.07 31.04
N GLU A 41 47.44 13.80 31.31
CA GLU A 41 48.21 12.92 30.43
C GLU A 41 47.34 12.22 29.38
N GLY A 42 46.00 12.32 29.49
CA GLY A 42 45.04 11.69 28.58
C GLY A 42 44.97 10.17 28.73
N SER A 43 45.37 9.64 29.89
CA SER A 43 45.31 8.21 30.21
C SER A 43 43.97 7.77 30.82
N ALA A 44 43.14 8.72 31.24
CA ALA A 44 41.77 8.51 31.70
C ALA A 44 40.84 9.60 31.14
N SER A 45 39.56 9.27 31.01
CA SER A 45 38.52 10.17 30.52
C SER A 45 37.79 10.87 31.67
N ASP A 46 37.47 12.14 31.46
CA ASP A 46 36.66 13.03 32.30
C ASP A 46 35.87 13.91 31.32
N CYS A 47 34.71 13.42 30.92
CA CYS A 47 33.97 13.99 29.79
C CYS A 47 33.17 15.24 30.18
N ASP A 48 32.74 15.37 31.43
CA ASP A 48 32.00 16.54 31.95
C ASP A 48 32.92 17.61 32.58
N LEU A 49 34.21 17.31 32.70
CA LEU A 49 35.28 18.18 33.18
C LEU A 49 35.09 18.62 34.63
N ASP A 50 34.46 17.79 35.46
CA ASP A 50 34.27 18.05 36.88
C ASP A 50 35.50 17.68 37.75
N GLY A 51 36.48 16.98 37.14
CA GLY A 51 37.72 16.55 37.75
C GLY A 51 37.66 15.15 38.41
N VAL A 52 36.55 14.44 38.28
CA VAL A 52 36.41 13.02 38.64
C VAL A 52 36.53 12.19 37.36
N LEU A 53 37.28 11.08 37.40
CA LEU A 53 37.37 10.18 36.25
C LEU A 53 36.00 9.56 35.96
N ASP A 54 35.66 9.41 34.69
CA ASP A 54 34.42 8.77 34.22
C ASP A 54 34.20 7.41 34.89
N SER A 55 35.23 6.57 34.89
CA SER A 55 35.23 5.24 35.53
C SER A 55 34.91 5.30 37.03
N CYS A 56 35.31 6.37 37.71
CA CYS A 56 35.06 6.58 39.13
C CYS A 56 33.68 7.17 39.38
N ALA A 57 33.22 8.08 38.53
CA ALA A 57 31.86 8.60 38.58
C ALA A 57 30.85 7.47 38.39
N ILE A 58 31.10 6.55 37.45
CA ILE A 58 30.30 5.33 37.23
C ILE A 58 30.39 4.39 38.45
N ALA A 59 31.60 4.09 38.93
CA ALA A 59 31.79 3.17 40.06
C ALA A 59 31.16 3.68 41.37
N THR A 60 31.00 4.99 41.53
CA THR A 60 30.36 5.62 42.70
C THR A 60 28.86 5.85 42.51
N GLY A 61 28.31 5.60 41.31
CA GLY A 61 26.91 5.82 40.97
C GLY A 61 26.53 7.30 40.90
N ILE A 62 27.50 8.17 40.60
CA ILE A 62 27.26 9.59 40.30
C ILE A 62 26.73 9.73 38.87
N ASN A 63 27.34 8.99 37.95
CA ASN A 63 26.94 8.90 36.54
C ASN A 63 26.44 7.49 36.26
N ASP A 64 25.39 7.39 35.46
CA ASP A 64 24.88 6.12 34.94
C ASP A 64 25.68 5.71 33.69
N ASP A 65 25.88 4.40 33.52
CA ASP A 65 26.53 3.74 32.38
C ASP A 65 25.72 2.47 32.11
N CYS A 66 24.66 2.64 31.33
CA CYS A 66 23.64 1.63 31.16
C CYS A 66 24.05 0.49 30.23
N ASP A 67 24.97 0.73 29.28
CA ASP A 67 25.46 -0.27 28.33
C ASP A 67 26.79 -0.93 28.77
N GLY A 68 27.45 -0.35 29.78
CA GLY A 68 28.65 -0.90 30.42
C GLY A 68 29.91 -0.71 29.58
N ASP A 69 29.95 0.28 28.69
CA ASP A 69 31.12 0.56 27.85
C ASP A 69 32.20 1.40 28.56
N GLY A 70 31.88 1.92 29.75
CA GLY A 70 32.76 2.73 30.59
C GLY A 70 32.75 4.22 30.29
N ILE A 71 31.83 4.69 29.43
CA ILE A 71 31.54 6.08 29.15
C ILE A 71 30.20 6.44 29.82
N PRO A 72 30.13 7.53 30.61
CA PRO A 72 28.87 7.99 31.18
C PRO A 72 27.80 8.22 30.12
N ASP A 73 26.55 7.84 30.41
CA ASP A 73 25.39 8.01 29.55
C ASP A 73 25.30 9.45 28.98
N SER A 74 25.39 10.44 29.88
CA SER A 74 25.35 11.87 29.53
C SER A 74 26.47 12.34 28.59
N CYS A 75 27.59 11.61 28.56
CA CYS A 75 28.71 11.89 27.68
C CYS A 75 28.56 11.19 26.33
N SER A 76 28.05 9.97 26.33
CA SER A 76 27.66 9.26 25.11
C SER A 76 26.63 10.04 24.30
N THR A 77 25.64 10.64 24.97
CA THR A 77 24.62 11.48 24.31
C THR A 77 25.17 12.84 23.86
N LEU A 78 26.01 13.50 24.67
CA LEU A 78 26.63 14.78 24.33
C LEU A 78 27.58 14.68 23.12
N GLU A 79 28.31 13.57 22.99
CA GLU A 79 29.18 13.28 21.84
C GLU A 79 28.41 12.76 20.61
N GLY A 80 27.11 12.48 20.75
CA GLY A 80 26.27 11.92 19.69
C GLY A 80 26.68 10.51 19.29
N LEU A 81 27.29 9.75 20.21
CA LEU A 81 27.67 8.35 20.01
C LEU A 81 26.45 7.42 20.03
N VAL A 82 25.42 7.83 20.76
CA VAL A 82 24.14 7.13 20.93
C VAL A 82 22.99 8.11 20.69
N ALA A 83 21.82 7.57 20.32
CA ALA A 83 20.61 8.36 20.18
C ALA A 83 20.05 8.73 21.57
N ASP A 84 19.66 10.00 21.72
CA ASP A 84 19.00 10.59 22.89
C ASP A 84 18.09 11.68 22.33
N CYS A 85 16.92 11.24 21.90
CA CYS A 85 16.08 12.03 21.04
C CYS A 85 15.20 13.02 21.83
N ASP A 86 14.91 12.73 23.10
CA ASP A 86 14.25 13.66 24.03
C ASP A 86 15.22 14.56 24.80
N ALA A 87 16.53 14.33 24.63
CA ALA A 87 17.64 15.11 25.16
C ALA A 87 17.64 15.17 26.69
N ASP A 88 17.26 14.08 27.36
CA ASP A 88 17.25 13.98 28.82
C ASP A 88 18.59 13.53 29.42
N GLY A 89 19.54 13.14 28.56
CA GLY A 89 20.88 12.68 28.93
C GLY A 89 20.99 11.17 29.15
N ILE A 90 19.91 10.41 28.93
CA ILE A 90 19.88 8.95 28.97
C ILE A 90 19.72 8.44 27.53
N PRO A 91 20.60 7.55 27.04
CA PRO A 91 20.47 6.98 25.71
C PRO A 91 19.12 6.25 25.50
N ASP A 92 18.55 6.35 24.29
CA ASP A 92 17.29 5.67 23.90
C ASP A 92 17.36 4.16 24.14
N VAL A 93 18.51 3.56 23.82
CA VAL A 93 18.83 2.14 24.04
C VAL A 93 18.74 1.71 25.51
N CYS A 94 18.71 2.68 26.43
CA CYS A 94 18.62 2.46 27.86
C CYS A 94 17.28 2.87 28.44
N SER A 95 16.71 3.98 27.97
CA SER A 95 15.40 4.46 28.43
C SER A 95 14.26 3.53 27.99
N VAL A 96 14.32 2.99 26.77
CA VAL A 96 13.30 2.08 26.22
C VAL A 96 13.24 0.75 26.98
N PRO A 97 14.32 -0.05 27.12
CA PRO A 97 14.25 -1.33 27.83
C PRO A 97 14.00 -1.19 29.34
N ALA A 98 14.34 -0.03 29.92
CA ALA A 98 14.04 0.28 31.31
C ALA A 98 12.56 0.65 31.54
N GLY A 99 11.78 0.85 30.46
CA GLY A 99 10.39 1.29 30.53
C GLY A 99 10.24 2.70 31.10
N GLN A 100 11.26 3.55 30.91
CA GLN A 100 11.21 4.96 31.29
C GLN A 100 10.40 5.79 30.30
N VAL A 101 10.44 5.38 29.03
CA VAL A 101 9.68 5.92 27.90
C VAL A 101 8.83 4.81 27.27
N SER A 102 7.78 5.20 26.54
CA SER A 102 6.99 4.27 25.75
C SER A 102 7.66 4.03 24.39
N ASP A 103 7.56 2.81 23.88
CA ASP A 103 7.99 2.37 22.55
C ASP A 103 6.94 1.33 22.12
N CYS A 104 5.95 1.78 21.36
CA CYS A 104 4.77 0.98 21.04
C CYS A 104 5.02 -0.06 19.95
N ASP A 105 5.92 0.22 19.00
CA ASP A 105 6.25 -0.59 17.83
C ASP A 105 7.52 -1.41 18.02
N GLU A 106 8.16 -1.26 19.19
CA GLU A 106 9.32 -2.01 19.64
C GLU A 106 10.54 -1.83 18.71
N ASP A 107 10.69 -0.65 18.11
CA ASP A 107 11.76 -0.32 17.17
C ASP A 107 13.04 0.21 17.87
N GLY A 108 12.95 0.49 19.18
CA GLY A 108 14.03 1.02 19.99
C GLY A 108 14.15 2.54 19.98
N VAL A 109 13.25 3.24 19.28
CA VAL A 109 13.09 4.70 19.30
C VAL A 109 11.90 5.06 20.20
N PRO A 110 12.07 5.93 21.19
CA PRO A 110 10.96 6.36 22.05
C PRO A 110 9.80 6.99 21.26
N ASP A 111 8.55 6.72 21.65
CA ASP A 111 7.33 7.27 21.04
C ASP A 111 7.41 8.80 20.86
N VAL A 112 7.95 9.51 21.86
CA VAL A 112 8.09 10.99 21.85
C VAL A 112 8.98 11.52 20.71
N CYS A 113 9.77 10.65 20.10
CA CYS A 113 10.71 10.97 19.04
C CYS A 113 10.28 10.46 17.67
N GLN A 114 9.19 9.69 17.64
CA GLN A 114 8.58 9.21 16.42
C GLN A 114 7.67 10.30 15.81
N SER A 115 7.33 10.13 14.54
CA SER A 115 6.46 11.07 13.81
C SER A 115 5.05 11.05 14.42
N ASP A 116 4.47 12.23 14.62
CA ASP A 116 3.08 12.45 15.02
C ASP A 116 2.55 13.60 14.16
N CYS A 117 2.14 13.25 12.94
CA CYS A 117 1.79 14.23 11.92
C CYS A 117 0.48 14.98 12.27
N ASN A 118 -0.47 14.30 12.91
CA ASN A 118 -1.76 14.85 13.32
C ASN A 118 -1.73 15.51 14.71
N GLN A 119 -0.60 15.39 15.43
CA GLN A 119 -0.32 15.96 16.75
C GLN A 119 -1.29 15.52 17.84
N ASN A 120 -1.74 14.26 17.80
CA ASN A 120 -2.67 13.70 18.77
C ASN A 120 -1.99 13.07 20.00
N GLN A 121 -0.65 13.08 20.07
CA GLN A 121 0.21 12.48 21.10
C GLN A 121 0.32 10.95 21.03
N ILE A 122 -0.08 10.35 19.91
CA ILE A 122 0.14 8.97 19.56
C ILE A 122 0.93 8.99 18.25
N PRO A 123 2.15 8.46 18.22
CA PRO A 123 2.93 8.41 16.99
C PRO A 123 2.21 7.65 15.87
N ASP A 124 2.49 8.03 14.63
CA ASP A 124 1.91 7.45 13.41
C ASP A 124 2.08 5.92 13.40
N SER A 125 3.28 5.43 13.71
CA SER A 125 3.62 4.00 13.89
C SER A 125 2.72 3.29 14.92
N CYS A 126 2.43 3.94 16.05
CA CYS A 126 1.54 3.41 17.08
C CYS A 126 0.08 3.38 16.62
N GLU A 127 -0.36 4.40 15.88
CA GLU A 127 -1.71 4.46 15.34
C GLU A 127 -1.94 3.33 14.34
N ILE A 128 -0.99 3.10 13.45
CA ILE A 128 -1.00 2.03 12.46
C ILE A 128 -1.04 0.66 13.16
N LEU A 129 -0.13 0.43 14.13
CA LEU A 129 -0.06 -0.85 14.86
C LEU A 129 -1.34 -1.15 15.64
N GLN A 130 -2.01 -0.13 16.17
CA GLN A 130 -3.25 -0.27 16.92
C GLN A 130 -4.51 -0.28 16.04
N GLY A 131 -4.36 -0.08 14.72
CA GLY A 131 -5.47 0.05 13.78
C GLY A 131 -6.37 1.27 14.08
N LEU A 132 -5.78 2.33 14.62
CA LEU A 132 -6.45 3.62 14.87
C LEU A 132 -6.42 4.51 13.63
N ALA A 133 -5.42 4.32 12.77
CA ALA A 133 -5.27 4.99 11.49
C ALA A 133 -4.95 3.97 10.39
N SER A 134 -5.18 4.38 9.14
CA SER A 134 -4.83 3.62 7.94
C SER A 134 -3.49 4.11 7.38
N ASP A 135 -2.67 3.19 6.91
CA ASP A 135 -1.43 3.38 6.16
C ASP A 135 -1.40 2.24 5.14
N CYS A 136 -2.10 2.42 4.02
CA CYS A 136 -2.32 1.33 3.07
C CYS A 136 -1.15 1.14 2.09
N ASP A 137 -0.33 2.17 1.88
CA ASP A 137 0.87 2.10 1.03
C ASP A 137 2.14 1.75 1.82
N GLU A 138 2.01 1.56 3.13
CA GLU A 138 3.03 1.07 4.07
C GLU A 138 4.28 1.98 4.10
N ASP A 139 4.09 3.29 3.95
CA ASP A 139 5.18 4.27 3.96
C ASP A 139 5.54 4.80 5.36
N GLY A 140 4.72 4.46 6.37
CA GLY A 140 4.87 4.82 7.77
C GLY A 140 4.24 6.16 8.15
N ILE A 141 3.58 6.85 7.21
CA ILE A 141 2.77 8.05 7.43
C ILE A 141 1.30 7.65 7.26
N ILE A 142 0.45 8.05 8.20
CA ILE A 142 -0.98 7.73 8.09
C ILE A 142 -1.63 8.46 6.90
N ASP A 143 -2.59 7.80 6.23
CA ASP A 143 -3.25 8.29 5.01
C ASP A 143 -3.85 9.69 5.20
N GLU A 144 -4.45 9.97 6.37
CA GLU A 144 -5.01 11.29 6.72
C GLU A 144 -3.97 12.42 6.59
N CYS A 145 -2.74 12.16 7.03
CA CYS A 145 -1.66 13.12 6.95
C CYS A 145 -1.07 13.23 5.55
N ALA A 146 -0.91 12.10 4.86
CA ALA A 146 -0.46 12.09 3.47
C ALA A 146 -1.41 12.93 2.58
N LEU A 147 -2.73 12.79 2.78
CA LEU A 147 -3.75 13.61 2.12
C LEU A 147 -3.67 15.08 2.52
N ALA A 148 -3.47 15.37 3.81
CA ALA A 148 -3.39 16.74 4.31
C ALA A 148 -2.16 17.51 3.77
N ASP A 149 -1.03 16.81 3.62
CA ASP A 149 0.22 17.36 3.07
C ASP A 149 0.24 17.37 1.53
N GLY A 150 -0.68 16.64 0.88
CA GLY A 150 -0.78 16.54 -0.57
C GLY A 150 0.40 15.80 -1.20
N THR A 151 0.95 14.83 -0.46
CA THR A 151 2.03 13.94 -0.95
C THR A 151 1.49 12.81 -1.83
N VAL A 152 0.22 12.45 -1.62
CA VAL A 152 -0.54 11.40 -2.31
C VAL A 152 -1.68 12.00 -3.14
N SER A 153 -2.28 11.18 -4.00
CA SER A 153 -3.46 11.55 -4.80
C SER A 153 -4.70 10.82 -4.29
N ASP A 154 -5.85 11.47 -4.43
CA ASP A 154 -7.21 10.98 -4.15
C ASP A 154 -8.07 11.58 -5.27
N CYS A 155 -8.21 10.83 -6.35
CA CYS A 155 -8.77 11.32 -7.61
C CYS A 155 -10.30 11.42 -7.59
N ASP A 156 -10.97 10.61 -6.76
CA ASP A 156 -12.42 10.53 -6.65
C ASP A 156 -12.97 11.32 -5.44
N ALA A 157 -12.06 11.79 -4.57
CA ALA A 157 -12.30 12.61 -3.40
C ALA A 157 -13.16 11.92 -2.33
N ASP A 158 -13.03 10.60 -2.17
CA ASP A 158 -13.76 9.83 -1.17
C ASP A 158 -13.06 9.80 0.21
N GLY A 159 -11.78 10.18 0.26
CA GLY A 159 -10.96 10.26 1.46
C GLY A 159 -10.05 9.06 1.71
N GLU A 160 -10.06 8.06 0.83
CA GLU A 160 -9.01 7.04 0.71
C GLU A 160 -8.00 7.49 -0.37
N ILE A 161 -6.72 7.10 -0.24
CA ILE A 161 -5.70 7.50 -1.22
C ILE A 161 -5.76 6.55 -2.43
N ASP A 162 -5.37 7.02 -3.62
CA ASP A 162 -5.38 6.23 -4.86
C ASP A 162 -4.62 4.90 -4.72
N ALA A 163 -3.64 4.82 -3.81
CA ALA A 163 -2.87 3.61 -3.53
C ALA A 163 -3.65 2.55 -2.71
N CYS A 164 -4.69 2.96 -1.98
CA CYS A 164 -5.60 2.09 -1.24
C CYS A 164 -6.72 1.52 -2.12
N ASP A 165 -7.04 2.21 -3.21
CA ASP A 165 -8.07 1.79 -4.14
C ASP A 165 -7.68 0.49 -4.87
N GLU A 166 -8.70 -0.18 -5.40
CA GLU A 166 -8.48 -1.34 -6.26
C GLU A 166 -7.80 -0.90 -7.58
N ASP A 167 -6.65 -1.50 -7.88
CA ASP A 167 -5.94 -1.45 -9.17
C ASP A 167 -5.78 -2.89 -9.67
N CYS A 168 -6.83 -3.39 -10.32
CA CYS A 168 -6.88 -4.78 -10.75
C CYS A 168 -5.99 -5.07 -11.96
N ASP A 169 -5.72 -4.09 -12.82
CA ASP A 169 -4.86 -4.27 -13.99
C ASP A 169 -3.36 -4.02 -13.70
N GLY A 170 -3.06 -3.45 -12.53
CA GLY A 170 -1.71 -3.22 -12.01
C GLY A 170 -0.95 -2.14 -12.77
N ASN A 171 -1.66 -1.18 -13.37
CA ASN A 171 -1.03 -0.12 -14.16
C ASN A 171 -0.54 1.08 -13.32
N GLY A 172 -0.86 1.09 -12.02
CA GLY A 172 -0.50 2.13 -11.07
C GLY A 172 -1.46 3.32 -11.03
N ILE A 173 -2.65 3.18 -11.61
CA ILE A 173 -3.78 4.10 -11.53
C ILE A 173 -4.96 3.26 -11.04
N SER A 174 -5.67 3.69 -10.00
CA SER A 174 -6.81 2.93 -9.51
C SER A 174 -7.93 2.84 -10.54
N ASP A 175 -8.76 1.80 -10.42
CA ASP A 175 -9.89 1.53 -11.31
C ASP A 175 -10.82 2.75 -11.47
N VAL A 176 -11.11 3.40 -10.34
CA VAL A 176 -11.94 4.60 -10.28
C VAL A 176 -11.25 5.76 -10.99
N CYS A 177 -9.95 5.94 -10.77
CA CYS A 177 -9.16 6.97 -11.45
C CYS A 177 -9.06 6.74 -12.96
N ASP A 178 -8.92 5.50 -13.40
CA ASP A 178 -8.87 5.14 -14.82
C ASP A 178 -10.19 5.44 -15.52
N PHE A 179 -11.31 5.22 -14.84
CA PHE A 179 -12.62 5.63 -15.33
C PHE A 179 -12.76 7.15 -15.41
N ILE A 180 -12.42 7.89 -14.34
CA ILE A 180 -12.51 9.36 -14.29
C ILE A 180 -11.64 10.01 -15.39
N GLN A 181 -10.48 9.43 -15.68
CA GLN A 181 -9.54 9.91 -16.69
C GLN A 181 -9.86 9.41 -18.10
N GLY A 182 -10.74 8.43 -18.24
CA GLY A 182 -11.12 7.82 -19.53
C GLY A 182 -10.03 6.93 -20.12
N ASN A 183 -9.21 6.32 -19.27
CA ASN A 183 -8.15 5.38 -19.62
C ASN A 183 -8.67 3.94 -19.76
N ALA A 184 -9.76 3.60 -19.05
CA ALA A 184 -10.40 2.29 -19.11
C ALA A 184 -11.72 2.30 -19.89
N THR A 185 -12.06 1.16 -20.49
CA THR A 185 -13.40 0.88 -21.00
C THR A 185 -14.22 0.20 -19.91
N ASP A 186 -15.46 0.64 -19.76
CA ASP A 186 -16.47 0.06 -18.86
C ASP A 186 -17.78 0.01 -19.65
N CYS A 187 -18.08 -1.15 -20.22
CA CYS A 187 -19.25 -1.32 -21.07
C CYS A 187 -20.52 -1.62 -20.26
N ASN A 188 -20.38 -2.16 -19.04
CA ASN A 188 -21.49 -2.61 -18.21
C ASN A 188 -21.91 -1.55 -17.17
N PHE A 189 -21.16 -0.45 -17.09
CA PHE A 189 -21.36 0.72 -16.25
C PHE A 189 -21.32 0.42 -14.75
N ASN A 190 -20.48 -0.52 -14.33
CA ASN A 190 -20.24 -0.84 -12.92
C ASN A 190 -19.05 -0.04 -12.33
N HIS A 191 -18.39 0.79 -13.12
CA HIS A 191 -17.17 1.54 -12.80
C HIS A 191 -15.93 0.69 -12.48
N ILE A 192 -15.92 -0.56 -12.93
CA ILE A 192 -14.77 -1.46 -12.91
C ILE A 192 -14.30 -1.61 -14.37
N PRO A 193 -12.99 -1.50 -14.67
CA PRO A 193 -12.49 -1.71 -16.02
C PRO A 193 -12.90 -3.09 -16.59
N ASP A 194 -13.25 -3.14 -17.88
CA ASP A 194 -13.66 -4.39 -18.54
C ASP A 194 -12.58 -5.49 -18.41
N VAL A 195 -11.30 -5.09 -18.40
CA VAL A 195 -10.16 -5.99 -18.23
C VAL A 195 -10.20 -6.73 -16.88
N CYS A 196 -10.78 -6.12 -15.87
CA CYS A 196 -10.88 -6.66 -14.52
C CYS A 196 -12.14 -7.48 -14.33
N ASP A 197 -13.25 -7.05 -14.90
CA ASP A 197 -14.45 -7.88 -14.99
C ASP A 197 -14.16 -9.21 -15.73
N LEU A 198 -13.26 -9.21 -16.72
CA LEU A 198 -12.84 -10.42 -17.44
C LEU A 198 -12.09 -11.43 -16.56
N GLU A 199 -11.53 -11.00 -15.42
CA GLU A 199 -10.91 -11.90 -14.46
C GLU A 199 -11.95 -12.70 -13.65
N VAL A 200 -13.20 -12.21 -13.61
CA VAL A 200 -14.30 -12.87 -12.90
C VAL A 200 -14.81 -14.06 -13.74
N PRO A 201 -14.80 -15.29 -13.20
CA PRO A 201 -15.23 -16.47 -13.95
C PRO A 201 -16.67 -16.37 -14.43
N GLY A 202 -16.86 -16.62 -15.74
CA GLY A 202 -18.19 -16.65 -16.37
C GLY A 202 -18.70 -15.30 -16.87
N GLN A 203 -17.84 -14.27 -16.92
CA GLN A 203 -18.14 -13.02 -17.61
C GLN A 203 -17.79 -13.03 -19.10
N ASP A 204 -16.99 -14.00 -19.53
CA ASP A 204 -16.65 -14.27 -20.94
C ASP A 204 -16.95 -15.76 -21.21
N THR A 205 -18.20 -16.06 -21.59
CA THR A 205 -18.66 -17.44 -21.78
C THR A 205 -18.14 -18.04 -23.08
N ASN A 206 -17.84 -17.22 -24.08
CA ASN A 206 -17.33 -17.66 -25.38
C ASN A 206 -15.79 -17.62 -25.48
N GLU A 207 -15.09 -17.17 -24.43
CA GLU A 207 -13.64 -17.05 -24.31
C GLU A 207 -13.01 -16.18 -25.42
N ASN A 208 -13.70 -15.12 -25.85
CA ASN A 208 -13.24 -14.24 -26.93
C ASN A 208 -12.49 -12.99 -26.43
N GLY A 209 -12.38 -12.80 -25.11
CA GLY A 209 -11.73 -11.66 -24.48
C GLY A 209 -12.59 -10.39 -24.45
N GLN A 210 -13.90 -10.50 -24.59
CA GLN A 210 -14.89 -9.44 -24.37
C GLN A 210 -15.91 -9.93 -23.34
N LEU A 211 -16.40 -9.02 -22.48
CA LEU A 211 -17.44 -9.40 -21.55
C LEU A 211 -18.73 -9.70 -22.31
N ASP A 212 -19.44 -10.75 -21.92
CA ASP A 212 -20.75 -11.13 -22.46
C ASP A 212 -21.75 -9.95 -22.39
N SER A 213 -21.62 -9.06 -21.40
CA SER A 213 -22.44 -7.85 -21.25
C SER A 213 -22.09 -6.75 -22.26
N CYS A 214 -20.88 -6.74 -22.81
CA CYS A 214 -20.47 -5.83 -23.87
C CYS A 214 -20.88 -6.34 -25.26
N GLU A 215 -21.27 -7.61 -25.36
CA GLU A 215 -21.53 -8.25 -26.64
C GLU A 215 -22.97 -8.06 -27.12
N PRO A 216 -23.16 -7.84 -28.44
CA PRO A 216 -24.49 -7.82 -29.02
C PRO A 216 -25.13 -9.21 -28.92
N GLN A 217 -26.32 -9.25 -28.36
CA GLN A 217 -27.10 -10.47 -28.25
C GLN A 217 -28.02 -10.65 -29.46
N PHE A 218 -28.42 -11.89 -29.75
CA PHE A 218 -29.40 -12.18 -30.79
C PHE A 218 -30.18 -13.47 -30.51
N ILE A 219 -31.23 -13.70 -31.29
CA ILE A 219 -31.94 -14.99 -31.35
C ILE A 219 -31.66 -15.61 -32.71
N ARG A 220 -31.05 -16.79 -32.74
CA ARG A 220 -30.79 -17.52 -33.98
C ARG A 220 -32.11 -17.84 -34.68
N GLY A 221 -32.23 -17.41 -35.93
CA GLY A 221 -33.43 -17.53 -36.76
C GLY A 221 -34.37 -16.32 -36.74
N ASP A 222 -34.16 -15.29 -35.91
CA ASP A 222 -34.90 -14.01 -35.93
C ASP A 222 -34.21 -13.04 -36.91
N ALA A 223 -34.23 -13.40 -38.20
CA ALA A 223 -33.47 -12.70 -39.22
C ALA A 223 -34.01 -11.30 -39.56
N ASP A 224 -35.27 -11.00 -39.25
CA ASP A 224 -35.86 -9.67 -39.47
C ASP A 224 -35.79 -8.77 -38.22
N GLY A 225 -35.27 -9.29 -37.10
CA GLY A 225 -35.09 -8.57 -35.85
C GLY A 225 -36.41 -8.20 -35.18
N ALA A 226 -37.48 -8.95 -35.42
CA ALA A 226 -38.79 -8.70 -34.83
C ALA A 226 -39.28 -9.90 -34.03
N GLN A 227 -39.68 -9.61 -32.79
CA GLN A 227 -39.78 -10.54 -31.67
C GLN A 227 -40.03 -12.01 -32.04
N GLY A 228 -38.93 -12.78 -32.02
CA GLY A 228 -38.92 -14.23 -32.07
C GLY A 228 -38.96 -14.81 -33.48
N VAL A 229 -38.66 -16.10 -33.59
CA VAL A 229 -38.58 -16.81 -34.88
C VAL A 229 -39.96 -17.06 -35.48
N ARG A 230 -40.23 -16.48 -36.66
CA ARG A 230 -41.52 -16.48 -37.35
C ARG A 230 -41.39 -16.89 -38.82
N LEU A 231 -42.54 -17.06 -39.47
CA LEU A 231 -42.58 -17.31 -40.92
C LEU A 231 -41.98 -16.15 -41.73
N ALA A 232 -42.05 -14.92 -41.21
CA ALA A 232 -41.47 -13.76 -41.86
C ALA A 232 -39.95 -13.91 -42.04
N ASP A 233 -39.25 -14.43 -41.03
CA ASP A 233 -37.81 -14.70 -41.06
C ASP A 233 -37.46 -15.72 -42.13
N ALA A 234 -38.16 -16.85 -42.16
CA ALA A 234 -37.94 -17.89 -43.17
C ALA A 234 -38.14 -17.36 -44.60
N ILE A 235 -39.17 -16.54 -44.82
CA ILE A 235 -39.42 -15.91 -46.13
C ILE A 235 -38.34 -14.88 -46.45
N LEU A 236 -37.86 -14.12 -45.46
CA LEU A 236 -36.78 -13.15 -45.62
C LEU A 236 -35.50 -13.84 -46.09
N LEU A 237 -35.10 -14.93 -45.42
CA LEU A 237 -33.90 -15.71 -45.75
C LEU A 237 -33.97 -16.32 -47.16
N ILE A 238 -35.08 -16.97 -47.51
CA ILE A 238 -35.29 -17.51 -48.86
C ILE A 238 -35.29 -16.39 -49.90
N GLY A 239 -35.98 -15.28 -49.61
CA GLY A 239 -36.07 -14.12 -50.50
C GLY A 239 -34.72 -13.44 -50.74
N ARG A 240 -33.84 -13.43 -49.73
CA ARG A 240 -32.48 -12.87 -49.82
C ARG A 240 -31.63 -13.60 -50.85
N VAL A 241 -31.71 -14.94 -50.93
CA VAL A 241 -30.94 -15.74 -51.90
C VAL A 241 -31.22 -15.34 -53.35
N PHE A 242 -32.45 -14.90 -53.64
CA PHE A 242 -32.88 -14.53 -54.99
C PHE A 242 -33.02 -13.02 -55.24
N GLY A 243 -32.75 -12.18 -54.23
CA GLY A 243 -33.11 -10.77 -54.22
C GLY A 243 -32.08 -9.86 -53.55
N GLN A 244 -32.48 -8.61 -53.30
CA GLN A 244 -31.68 -7.61 -52.59
C GLN A 244 -32.20 -7.37 -51.17
N ASN A 245 -32.89 -8.35 -50.58
CA ASN A 245 -33.34 -8.22 -49.20
C ASN A 245 -32.11 -8.18 -48.27
N SER A 246 -32.05 -7.18 -47.41
CA SER A 246 -31.00 -7.03 -46.40
C SER A 246 -31.50 -7.56 -45.06
N ILE A 247 -30.61 -8.23 -44.33
CA ILE A 247 -30.79 -8.56 -42.92
C ILE A 247 -30.26 -7.37 -42.11
N PRO A 248 -31.06 -6.80 -41.19
CA PRO A 248 -30.63 -5.68 -40.38
C PRO A 248 -29.73 -6.15 -39.22
N GLY A 249 -28.53 -5.56 -39.11
CA GLY A 249 -27.68 -5.60 -37.91
C GLY A 249 -26.98 -6.93 -37.59
N CYS A 250 -27.64 -8.07 -37.80
CA CYS A 250 -27.15 -9.36 -37.34
C CYS A 250 -27.20 -10.45 -38.42
N LEU A 251 -26.07 -10.70 -39.08
CA LEU A 251 -25.98 -11.76 -40.08
C LEU A 251 -25.91 -13.15 -39.45
N GLU A 252 -25.37 -13.25 -38.23
CA GLU A 252 -25.32 -14.51 -37.49
C GLU A 252 -26.70 -15.02 -37.09
N ALA A 253 -27.67 -14.12 -36.81
CA ALA A 253 -29.07 -14.52 -36.59
C ALA A 253 -29.71 -15.17 -37.83
N ALA A 254 -29.18 -14.87 -39.01
CA ALA A 254 -29.70 -15.34 -40.27
C ALA A 254 -29.10 -16.68 -40.74
N ASP A 255 -27.94 -17.07 -40.21
CA ASP A 255 -27.40 -18.44 -40.29
C ASP A 255 -28.17 -19.32 -39.29
N ALA A 256 -29.39 -19.68 -39.70
CA ALA A 256 -30.40 -20.25 -38.82
C ALA A 256 -30.12 -21.70 -38.46
N ASN A 257 -29.35 -22.41 -39.29
CA ASN A 257 -28.93 -23.78 -39.01
C ASN A 257 -27.48 -23.87 -38.47
N ALA A 258 -26.78 -22.74 -38.33
CA ALA A 258 -25.41 -22.63 -37.82
C ALA A 258 -24.40 -23.49 -38.61
N ASP A 259 -24.56 -23.59 -39.93
CA ASP A 259 -23.66 -24.38 -40.78
C ASP A 259 -22.53 -23.54 -41.41
N GLY A 260 -22.50 -22.24 -41.13
CA GLY A 260 -21.50 -21.30 -41.62
C GLY A 260 -21.76 -20.83 -43.05
N LEU A 261 -22.93 -21.13 -43.62
CA LEU A 261 -23.35 -20.71 -44.95
C LEU A 261 -24.67 -19.96 -44.86
N LEU A 262 -24.71 -18.75 -45.40
CA LEU A 262 -25.93 -17.97 -45.44
C LEU A 262 -26.67 -18.16 -46.77
N ASP A 263 -27.41 -19.26 -46.88
CA ASP A 263 -28.06 -19.73 -48.11
C ASP A 263 -29.56 -20.08 -47.95
N ILE A 264 -30.12 -20.88 -48.88
CA ILE A 264 -31.54 -21.21 -48.85
C ILE A 264 -31.88 -22.21 -47.73
N SER A 265 -30.88 -22.97 -47.26
CA SER A 265 -31.04 -23.99 -46.24
C SER A 265 -31.42 -23.39 -44.89
N ASP A 266 -31.01 -22.16 -44.58
CA ASP A 266 -31.43 -21.41 -43.38
C ASP A 266 -32.93 -21.16 -43.35
N GLY A 267 -33.49 -20.64 -44.43
CA GLY A 267 -34.93 -20.42 -44.51
C GLY A 267 -35.72 -21.73 -44.53
N ILE A 268 -35.15 -22.79 -45.12
CA ILE A 268 -35.76 -24.13 -45.11
C ILE A 268 -35.75 -24.75 -43.70
N SER A 269 -34.66 -24.58 -42.94
CA SER A 269 -34.55 -25.11 -41.57
C SER A 269 -35.60 -24.47 -40.66
N LEU A 270 -35.80 -23.15 -40.76
CA LEU A 270 -36.86 -22.43 -40.03
C LEU A 270 -38.27 -22.93 -40.40
N LEU A 271 -38.54 -23.20 -41.68
CA LEU A 271 -39.84 -23.77 -42.08
C LEU A 271 -40.07 -25.18 -41.50
N PHE A 272 -39.03 -26.00 -41.46
CA PHE A 272 -39.11 -27.33 -40.83
C PHE A 272 -39.41 -27.23 -39.34
N TYR A 273 -38.71 -26.34 -38.63
CA TYR A 273 -38.96 -26.06 -37.22
C TYR A 273 -40.41 -25.59 -36.99
N LEU A 274 -40.86 -24.54 -37.70
CA LEU A 274 -42.14 -23.89 -37.47
C LEU A 274 -43.37 -24.75 -37.84
N TYR A 275 -43.26 -25.58 -38.88
CA TYR A 275 -44.43 -26.25 -39.49
C TYR A 275 -44.32 -27.77 -39.60
N ALA A 276 -43.15 -28.36 -39.37
CA ALA A 276 -42.92 -29.78 -39.59
C ALA A 276 -42.33 -30.53 -38.37
N ASN A 277 -42.32 -29.91 -37.18
CA ASN A 277 -41.67 -30.44 -35.98
C ASN A 277 -40.20 -30.82 -36.23
N GLY A 278 -39.51 -30.00 -37.02
CA GLY A 278 -38.06 -30.10 -37.21
C GLY A 278 -37.30 -29.71 -35.94
N GLU A 279 -35.98 -29.87 -35.99
CA GLU A 279 -35.11 -29.43 -34.89
C GLU A 279 -35.19 -27.90 -34.74
N PRO A 280 -35.22 -27.38 -33.50
CA PRO A 280 -35.12 -25.94 -33.26
C PRO A 280 -33.77 -25.40 -33.75
N PRO A 281 -33.68 -24.09 -34.05
CA PRO A 281 -32.40 -23.45 -34.32
C PRO A 281 -31.36 -23.78 -33.22
N PRO A 282 -30.09 -24.00 -33.58
CA PRO A 282 -29.00 -24.08 -32.61
C PRO A 282 -28.94 -22.84 -31.70
N PRO A 283 -28.29 -22.91 -30.53
CA PRO A 283 -28.15 -21.75 -29.66
C PRO A 283 -27.43 -20.58 -30.37
N PRO A 284 -27.74 -19.31 -30.02
CA PRO A 284 -28.70 -18.87 -28.99
C PRO A 284 -30.16 -18.90 -29.48
N PHE A 285 -31.00 -19.73 -28.82
CA PHE A 285 -32.42 -19.89 -29.09
C PHE A 285 -33.09 -20.64 -27.92
N PRO A 286 -34.33 -20.31 -27.50
CA PRO A 286 -35.21 -19.22 -27.97
C PRO A 286 -34.97 -17.87 -27.27
N GLU A 287 -34.11 -17.86 -26.26
CA GLU A 287 -33.69 -16.66 -25.53
C GLU A 287 -32.56 -15.96 -26.31
N CYS A 288 -32.38 -14.66 -26.05
CA CYS A 288 -31.22 -13.91 -26.53
C CYS A 288 -29.93 -14.52 -25.98
N GLY A 289 -28.87 -14.47 -26.78
CA GLY A 289 -27.53 -14.83 -26.32
C GLY A 289 -26.45 -14.28 -27.24
N ILE A 290 -25.22 -14.39 -26.77
CA ILE A 290 -24.02 -13.88 -27.45
C ILE A 290 -23.63 -14.73 -28.65
N ILE A 291 -22.73 -14.18 -29.45
CA ILE A 291 -22.13 -14.86 -30.61
C ILE A 291 -21.24 -16.01 -30.12
N PRO A 292 -21.46 -17.26 -30.58
CA PRO A 292 -20.53 -18.35 -30.32
C PRO A 292 -19.14 -18.09 -30.92
N ILE A 293 -18.07 -18.55 -30.27
CA ILE A 293 -16.68 -18.34 -30.74
C ILE A 293 -16.40 -18.89 -32.15
N ASP A 294 -17.19 -19.88 -32.59
CA ASP A 294 -17.10 -20.51 -33.91
C ASP A 294 -18.02 -19.89 -34.98
N ALA A 295 -18.75 -18.82 -34.63
CA ALA A 295 -19.56 -18.06 -35.56
C ALA A 295 -18.72 -17.50 -36.72
N LEU A 296 -19.29 -17.49 -37.92
CA LEU A 296 -18.62 -17.01 -39.13
C LEU A 296 -19.17 -15.67 -39.63
N PHE A 297 -20.29 -15.21 -39.07
CA PHE A 297 -20.92 -13.95 -39.45
C PHE A 297 -20.95 -12.95 -38.28
N PRO A 298 -20.84 -11.64 -38.56
CA PRO A 298 -20.93 -10.64 -37.51
C PRO A 298 -22.38 -10.44 -37.06
N CYS A 299 -22.54 -10.04 -35.81
CA CYS A 299 -23.75 -9.45 -35.27
C CYS A 299 -23.35 -8.14 -34.61
N GLU A 300 -23.85 -7.01 -35.10
CA GLU A 300 -23.56 -5.68 -34.53
C GLU A 300 -24.71 -5.22 -33.63
N GLU A 301 -25.95 -5.48 -34.06
CA GLU A 301 -27.16 -5.15 -33.32
C GLU A 301 -28.29 -6.11 -33.68
N HIS A 302 -29.13 -6.45 -32.71
CA HIS A 302 -30.34 -7.21 -32.95
C HIS A 302 -31.52 -6.52 -32.24
N PRO A 303 -32.52 -5.97 -32.95
CA PRO A 303 -33.50 -5.08 -32.34
C PRO A 303 -34.34 -5.69 -31.20
N THR A 304 -34.44 -7.03 -31.12
CA THR A 304 -35.16 -7.74 -30.06
C THR A 304 -34.28 -8.18 -28.90
N CYS A 305 -32.96 -8.05 -29.04
CA CYS A 305 -31.95 -8.38 -28.04
C CYS A 305 -31.02 -7.17 -27.88
N PRO A 306 -31.44 -6.18 -27.07
CA PRO A 306 -30.65 -4.98 -26.81
C PRO A 306 -29.43 -5.26 -25.94
#